data_AF-A0A7J2MAI8-F1
#
_entry.id   AF-A0A7J2MAI8-F1
#
_cell.length_a   1.000
_cell.length_b   1.000
_cell.length_c   1.000
_cell.angle_alpha   90.00
_cell.angle_beta   90.00
_cell.angle_gamma   90.00
#
_symmetry.space_group_name_H-M   'P 1'
#
loop_
_entity.id
_entity.type
_entity.pdbx_description
1 polymer ?
#
loop_
_entity_poly.entity_id
_entity_poly.type
_entity_poly.pdbx_seq_one_letter_code
_entity_poly.pdbx_strand_id
1 'polypeptide(L)'
;ILVHVASVNIPFTSESKEAVAHIDEIEKEIRLSLQQCARKMRLHLSKKKKKEKMKSKFLLISQILPEIAKKSAEIVGKPVPPIDGVISQIMNIVWVDDQVVSKNGVAESTITIINYKRSPQRFTLYAEIPDRNIISHIVPEPAEIRDRVIKWNVSLKPTEKMVCSFRVYTDGKDFDENNLYASGIDPVNIVGVEKWEGEE
;
A
#
# COMPACT_ATOMS: atom_id res chain seq x y z
N ILE A 1 20.14 -7.21 -11.19
CA ILE A 1 19.33 -8.08 -12.08
C ILE A 1 20.03 -9.42 -12.10
N LEU A 2 19.33 -10.49 -11.70
CA LEU A 2 19.87 -11.84 -11.69
C LEU A 2 19.09 -12.68 -12.70
N VAL A 3 19.81 -13.42 -13.54
CA VAL A 3 19.23 -14.32 -14.54
C VAL A 3 19.81 -15.70 -14.26
N HIS A 4 18.93 -16.67 -14.07
CA HIS A 4 19.30 -18.07 -13.88
C HIS A 4 18.83 -18.88 -15.09
N VAL A 5 19.73 -19.65 -15.69
CA VAL A 5 19.45 -20.50 -16.84
C VAL A 5 19.80 -21.93 -16.45
N ALA A 6 18.86 -22.85 -16.60
CA ALA A 6 19.03 -24.25 -16.29
C ALA A 6 18.55 -25.12 -17.46
N SER A 7 19.37 -26.09 -17.86
CA SER A 7 19.08 -27.06 -18.91
C SER A 7 19.91 -28.32 -18.67
N VAL A 8 19.48 -29.47 -19.20
CA VAL A 8 20.28 -30.70 -19.24
C VAL A 8 21.59 -30.51 -20.03
N ASN A 9 21.57 -29.61 -21.01
CA ASN A 9 22.73 -29.20 -21.78
C ASN A 9 22.67 -27.67 -22.00
N ILE A 10 23.62 -26.95 -21.40
CA ILE A 10 23.73 -25.50 -21.53
C ILE A 10 24.81 -25.21 -22.59
N PRO A 11 24.50 -24.41 -23.62
CA PRO A 11 25.46 -24.06 -24.65
C PRO A 11 26.40 -22.96 -24.15
N PHE A 12 27.65 -23.30 -23.86
CA PHE A 12 28.67 -22.34 -23.41
C PHE A 12 29.52 -21.84 -24.58
N THR A 13 30.07 -20.63 -24.46
CA THR A 13 31.01 -20.07 -25.47
C THR A 13 32.40 -20.72 -25.42
N SER A 14 32.77 -21.31 -24.29
CA SER A 14 34.03 -22.01 -24.07
C SER A 14 33.88 -23.18 -23.09
N GLU A 15 34.85 -24.09 -23.09
CA GLU A 15 34.91 -25.22 -22.15
C GLU A 15 34.99 -24.78 -20.68
N SER A 16 35.50 -23.58 -20.42
CA SER A 16 35.58 -22.98 -19.09
C SER A 16 34.22 -22.62 -18.50
N LYS A 17 33.14 -22.66 -19.29
CA LYS A 17 31.74 -22.43 -18.86
C LYS A 17 31.48 -21.06 -18.22
N GLU A 18 32.20 -20.04 -18.66
CA GLU A 18 32.08 -18.68 -18.09
C GLU A 18 30.93 -17.87 -18.69
N ALA A 19 30.52 -18.18 -19.93
CA ALA A 19 29.43 -17.49 -20.61
C ALA A 19 28.57 -18.43 -21.45
N VAL A 20 27.28 -18.09 -21.55
CA VAL A 20 26.30 -18.80 -22.39
C VAL A 20 26.40 -18.26 -23.82
N ALA A 21 26.38 -19.15 -24.81
CA ALA A 21 26.43 -18.80 -26.22
C ALA A 21 25.17 -18.06 -26.69
N HIS A 22 25.31 -17.27 -27.75
CA HIS A 22 24.20 -16.57 -28.38
C HIS A 22 23.32 -17.57 -29.14
N ILE A 23 22.20 -17.94 -28.52
CA ILE A 23 21.15 -18.75 -29.13
C ILE A 23 19.86 -17.93 -29.12
N ASP A 24 19.28 -17.74 -30.30
CA ASP A 24 18.12 -16.88 -30.50
C ASP A 24 16.94 -17.26 -29.60
N GLU A 25 16.66 -18.57 -29.42
CA GLU A 25 15.58 -19.03 -28.55
C GLU A 25 15.83 -18.68 -27.08
N ILE A 26 17.06 -18.90 -26.58
CA ILE A 26 17.44 -18.62 -25.20
C ILE A 26 17.41 -17.11 -24.94
N GLU A 27 17.98 -16.31 -25.84
CA GLU A 27 18.00 -14.85 -25.72
C GLU A 27 16.58 -14.28 -25.76
N LYS A 28 15.73 -14.80 -26.65
CA LYS A 28 14.30 -14.41 -26.71
C LYS A 28 13.60 -14.70 -25.39
N GLU A 29 13.80 -15.87 -24.79
CA GLU A 29 13.14 -16.25 -23.54
C GLU A 29 13.64 -15.42 -22.35
N ILE A 30 14.95 -15.20 -22.24
CA ILE A 30 15.54 -14.33 -21.22
C ILE A 30 14.96 -12.91 -21.34
N ARG A 31 14.89 -12.38 -22.56
CA ARG A 31 14.32 -11.05 -22.82
C ARG A 31 12.84 -10.97 -22.42
N LEU A 32 12.03 -11.96 -22.78
CA LEU A 32 10.61 -11.99 -22.40
C LEU A 32 10.44 -12.05 -20.87
N SER A 33 11.22 -12.90 -20.20
CA SER A 33 11.24 -13.03 -18.74
C SER A 33 11.63 -11.72 -18.06
N LEU A 34 12.69 -11.06 -18.53
CA LEU A 34 13.12 -9.76 -18.03
C LEU A 34 12.06 -8.68 -18.26
N GLN A 35 11.39 -8.67 -19.41
CA GLN A 35 10.29 -7.75 -19.69
C GLN A 35 9.11 -7.96 -18.75
N GLN A 36 8.75 -9.20 -18.40
CA GLN A 36 7.70 -9.48 -17.42
C GLN A 36 8.07 -8.92 -16.04
N CYS A 37 9.30 -9.17 -15.57
CA CYS A 37 9.80 -8.59 -14.32
C CYS A 37 9.83 -7.05 -14.35
N ALA A 38 10.28 -6.47 -15.46
CA ALA A 38 10.32 -5.02 -15.65
C ALA A 38 8.91 -4.39 -15.64
N ARG A 39 7.90 -5.06 -16.20
CA ARG A 39 6.49 -4.62 -16.12
C ARG A 39 5.99 -4.60 -14.67
N LYS A 40 6.28 -5.65 -13.89
CA LYS A 40 5.95 -5.69 -12.46
C LYS A 40 6.64 -4.56 -11.68
N MET A 41 7.94 -4.35 -11.94
CA MET A 41 8.70 -3.26 -11.32
C MET A 41 8.14 -1.88 -11.69
N ARG A 42 7.83 -1.63 -12.97
CA ARG A 42 7.23 -0.37 -13.44
C ARG A 42 5.92 -0.07 -12.73
N LEU A 43 5.08 -1.10 -12.54
CA LEU A 43 3.82 -0.98 -11.81
C LEU A 43 4.08 -0.57 -10.35
N HIS A 44 5.01 -1.23 -9.66
CA HIS A 44 5.42 -0.87 -8.28
C HIS A 44 5.94 0.57 -8.19
N LEU A 45 6.85 0.98 -9.08
CA LEU A 45 7.40 2.34 -9.10
C LEU A 45 6.32 3.40 -9.38
N SER A 46 5.40 3.11 -10.30
CA SER A 46 4.28 4.01 -10.60
C SER A 46 3.34 4.16 -9.40
N LYS A 47 3.09 3.07 -8.67
CA LYS A 47 2.32 3.07 -7.42
C LYS A 47 3.01 3.93 -6.35
N LYS A 48 4.32 3.74 -6.13
CA LYS A 48 5.12 4.54 -5.19
C LYS A 48 5.05 6.03 -5.52
N LYS A 49 5.25 6.39 -6.80
CA LYS A 49 5.14 7.78 -7.29
C LYS A 49 3.73 8.36 -7.10
N LYS A 50 2.66 7.57 -7.30
CA LYS A 50 1.27 8.00 -7.04
C LYS A 50 1.04 8.25 -5.54
N LYS A 51 1.49 7.34 -4.65
CA LYS A 51 1.42 7.49 -3.18
C LYS A 51 2.15 8.77 -2.75
N GLU A 52 3.38 8.99 -3.24
CA GLU A 52 4.17 10.19 -2.96
C GLU A 52 3.47 11.48 -3.43
N LYS A 53 3.03 11.55 -4.69
CA LYS A 53 2.32 12.74 -5.22
C LYS A 53 1.07 13.08 -4.41
N MET A 54 0.30 12.07 -4.03
CA MET A 54 -0.91 12.28 -3.23
C MET A 54 -0.59 12.68 -1.78
N LYS A 55 0.48 12.10 -1.19
CA LYS A 55 0.99 12.50 0.13
C LYS A 55 1.46 13.95 0.13
N SER A 56 2.18 14.38 -0.90
CA SER A 56 2.58 15.78 -1.08
C SER A 56 1.37 16.70 -1.26
N LYS A 57 0.38 16.30 -2.06
CA LYS A 57 -0.88 17.06 -2.21
C LYS A 57 -1.60 17.20 -0.87
N PHE A 58 -1.70 16.12 -0.10
CA PHE A 58 -2.32 16.12 1.22
C PHE A 58 -1.59 17.04 2.20
N LEU A 59 -0.26 16.91 2.30
CA LEU A 59 0.56 17.75 3.18
C LEU A 59 0.39 19.23 2.84
N LEU A 60 0.40 19.57 1.54
CA LEU A 60 0.21 20.92 1.06
C LEU A 60 -1.17 21.47 1.45
N ILE A 61 -2.25 20.70 1.23
CA ILE A 61 -3.62 21.12 1.59
C ILE A 61 -3.75 21.30 3.10
N SER A 62 -3.25 20.34 3.89
CA SER A 62 -3.32 20.36 5.35
C SER A 62 -2.58 21.55 5.97
N GLN A 63 -1.53 22.07 5.32
CA GLN A 63 -0.81 23.26 5.76
C GLN A 63 -1.44 24.56 5.26
N ILE A 64 -1.82 24.62 3.97
CA ILE A 64 -2.27 25.86 3.34
C ILE A 64 -3.72 26.18 3.66
N LEU A 65 -4.61 25.20 3.68
CA LEU A 65 -6.04 25.43 3.80
C LEU A 65 -6.45 26.07 5.15
N PRO A 66 -5.88 25.67 6.31
CA PRO A 66 -6.12 26.36 7.58
C PRO A 66 -5.67 27.83 7.55
N GLU A 67 -4.52 28.12 6.94
CA GLU A 67 -3.99 29.49 6.82
C GLU A 67 -4.87 30.37 5.92
N ILE A 68 -5.37 29.82 4.81
CA ILE A 68 -6.34 30.53 3.94
C ILE A 68 -7.63 30.80 4.72
N ALA A 69 -8.17 29.82 5.44
CA ALA A 69 -9.39 29.96 6.21
C ALA A 69 -9.24 31.03 7.30
N LYS A 70 -8.11 31.03 8.01
CA LYS A 70 -7.80 32.03 9.05
C LYS A 70 -7.68 33.44 8.47
N LYS A 71 -6.88 33.64 7.43
CA LYS A 71 -6.71 34.98 6.80
C LYS A 71 -8.00 35.50 6.20
N SER A 72 -8.79 34.64 5.55
CA SER A 72 -10.08 35.03 4.97
C SER A 72 -11.08 35.45 6.06
N ALA A 73 -11.11 34.72 7.16
CA ALA A 73 -11.94 35.03 8.32
C ALA A 73 -11.54 36.36 8.99
N GLU A 74 -10.23 36.61 9.11
CA GLU A 74 -9.66 37.86 9.64
C GLU A 74 -10.05 39.07 8.77
N ILE A 75 -9.89 38.99 7.44
CA ILE A 75 -10.23 40.08 6.51
C ILE A 75 -11.71 40.45 6.58
N VAL A 76 -12.59 39.46 6.73
CA VAL A 76 -14.05 39.67 6.74
C VAL A 76 -14.59 39.86 8.17
N GLY A 77 -13.74 39.75 9.20
CA GLY A 77 -14.12 39.87 10.62
C GLY A 77 -15.08 38.78 11.11
N LYS A 78 -14.98 37.56 10.56
CA LYS A 78 -15.86 36.41 10.87
C LYS A 78 -15.09 35.29 11.59
N PRO A 79 -15.77 34.33 12.25
CA PRO A 79 -15.11 33.13 12.76
C PRO A 79 -14.52 32.29 11.62
N VAL A 80 -13.45 31.55 11.92
CA VAL A 80 -12.81 30.63 10.97
C VAL A 80 -13.81 29.55 10.55
N PRO A 81 -14.08 29.39 9.24
CA PRO A 81 -15.03 28.39 8.78
C PRO A 81 -14.47 26.96 8.95
N PRO A 82 -15.32 25.94 9.14
CA PRO A 82 -14.89 24.55 9.15
C PRO A 82 -14.37 24.15 7.76
N ILE A 83 -13.17 23.57 7.70
CA ILE A 83 -12.46 23.25 6.45
C ILE A 83 -12.59 21.78 6.03
N ASP A 84 -13.08 20.90 6.90
CA ASP A 84 -13.13 19.45 6.66
C ASP A 84 -13.90 19.09 5.38
N GLY A 85 -15.00 19.80 5.13
CA GLY A 85 -15.79 19.62 3.90
C GLY A 85 -15.01 19.97 2.63
N VAL A 86 -14.17 21.00 2.69
CA VAL A 86 -13.34 21.44 1.56
C VAL A 86 -12.17 20.46 1.34
N ILE A 87 -11.56 19.97 2.42
CA ILE A 87 -10.54 18.89 2.35
C ILE A 87 -11.12 17.67 1.65
N SER A 88 -12.32 17.26 2.07
CA SER A 88 -13.07 16.16 1.45
C SER A 88 -13.35 16.41 -0.04
N GLN A 89 -13.75 17.62 -0.43
CA GLN A 89 -13.96 17.98 -1.85
C GLN A 89 -12.69 17.87 -2.70
N ILE A 90 -11.54 18.33 -2.18
CA ILE A 90 -10.29 18.35 -2.94
C ILE A 90 -9.70 16.93 -3.07
N MET A 91 -9.90 16.09 -2.04
CA MET A 91 -9.36 14.74 -1.98
C MET A 91 -10.27 13.73 -2.70
N ASN A 92 -11.57 13.69 -2.37
CA ASN A 92 -12.60 12.81 -2.97
C ASN A 92 -12.22 11.33 -3.09
N ILE A 93 -11.43 10.81 -2.15
CA ILE A 93 -10.92 9.44 -2.11
C ILE A 93 -11.02 8.85 -0.69
N VAL A 94 -10.92 7.54 -0.56
CA VAL A 94 -10.57 6.88 0.69
C VAL A 94 -9.04 6.89 0.82
N TRP A 95 -8.54 7.41 1.91
CA TRP A 95 -7.11 7.48 2.20
C TRP A 95 -6.73 6.41 3.23
N VAL A 96 -5.78 5.56 2.88
CA VAL A 96 -5.17 4.60 3.79
C VAL A 96 -3.71 4.99 3.99
N ASP A 97 -3.33 5.24 5.23
CA ASP A 97 -1.96 5.44 5.64
C ASP A 97 -1.57 4.34 6.62
N ASP A 98 -0.30 3.98 6.62
CA ASP A 98 0.19 2.85 7.40
C ASP A 98 1.58 3.15 7.94
N GLN A 99 1.87 2.63 9.13
CA GLN A 99 3.17 2.73 9.78
C GLN A 99 3.50 1.42 10.46
N VAL A 100 4.75 1.00 10.33
CA VAL A 100 5.30 -0.17 11.02
C VAL A 100 6.43 0.31 11.92
N VAL A 101 6.38 -0.05 13.19
CA VAL A 101 7.42 0.26 14.18
C VAL A 101 7.92 -1.05 14.77
N SER A 102 9.16 -1.40 14.45
CA SER A 102 9.84 -2.60 14.96
C SER A 102 10.68 -2.26 16.19
N LYS A 103 10.38 -2.89 17.33
CA LYS A 103 11.12 -2.71 18.59
C LYS A 103 11.24 -4.04 19.32
N ASN A 104 12.47 -4.40 19.71
CA ASN A 104 12.76 -5.57 20.54
C ASN A 104 12.17 -6.90 19.98
N GLY A 105 12.23 -7.12 18.66
CA GLY A 105 11.70 -8.33 18.03
C GLY A 105 10.17 -8.39 17.90
N VAL A 106 9.48 -7.26 18.14
CA VAL A 106 8.05 -7.10 17.92
C VAL A 106 7.84 -5.97 16.92
N ALA A 107 7.09 -6.23 15.85
CA ALA A 107 6.67 -5.21 14.91
C ALA A 107 5.20 -4.82 15.19
N GLU A 108 4.97 -3.54 15.43
CA GLU A 108 3.64 -2.97 15.58
C GLU A 108 3.25 -2.22 14.31
N SER A 109 2.19 -2.70 13.66
CA SER A 109 1.61 -2.05 12.50
C SER A 109 0.38 -1.25 12.90
N THR A 110 0.28 -0.01 12.43
CA THR A 110 -0.88 0.87 12.60
C THR A 110 -1.33 1.36 11.23
N ILE A 111 -2.59 1.09 10.89
CA ILE A 111 -3.24 1.43 9.62
C ILE A 111 -4.38 2.41 9.92
N THR A 112 -4.29 3.61 9.35
CA THR A 112 -5.32 4.65 9.45
C THR A 112 -6.07 4.77 8.14
N ILE A 113 -7.39 4.64 8.20
CA ILE A 113 -8.29 4.72 7.05
C ILE A 113 -9.20 5.93 7.26
N ILE A 114 -9.28 6.83 6.29
CA ILE A 114 -10.10 8.04 6.34
C ILE A 114 -10.93 8.14 5.06
N ASN A 115 -12.24 8.32 5.20
CA ASN A 115 -13.13 8.51 4.06
C ASN A 115 -13.25 10.00 3.69
N TYR A 116 -12.49 10.47 2.70
CA TYR A 116 -12.66 11.81 2.11
C TYR A 116 -13.67 11.84 0.96
N LYS A 117 -14.53 10.84 0.79
CA LYS A 117 -15.65 10.90 -0.15
C LYS A 117 -16.88 11.48 0.54
N ARG A 118 -17.80 12.04 -0.26
CA ARG A 118 -19.10 12.56 0.22
C ARG A 118 -20.13 11.48 0.50
N SER A 119 -19.92 10.27 -0.02
CA SER A 119 -20.78 9.11 0.24
C SER A 119 -20.15 8.19 1.27
N PRO A 120 -20.96 7.50 2.10
CA PRO A 120 -20.47 6.39 2.90
C PRO A 120 -19.76 5.35 2.02
N GLN A 121 -18.67 4.79 2.51
CA GLN A 121 -17.89 3.77 1.81
C GLN A 121 -17.88 2.49 2.63
N ARG A 122 -18.11 1.36 1.96
CA ARG A 122 -18.04 0.02 2.53
C ARG A 122 -17.16 -0.84 1.66
N PHE A 123 -16.15 -1.44 2.26
CA PHE A 123 -15.19 -2.29 1.56
C PHE A 123 -14.47 -3.18 2.57
N THR A 124 -13.75 -4.18 2.08
CA THR A 124 -12.95 -5.08 2.90
C THR A 124 -11.49 -4.69 2.78
N LEU A 125 -10.80 -4.54 3.91
CA LEU A 125 -9.36 -4.32 3.99
C LEU A 125 -8.68 -5.65 4.33
N TYR A 126 -7.58 -5.93 3.65
CA TYR A 126 -6.71 -7.06 3.93
C TYR A 126 -5.31 -6.57 4.26
N ALA A 127 -4.71 -7.08 5.33
CA ALA A 127 -3.29 -6.92 5.62
C ALA A 127 -2.60 -8.28 5.52
N GLU A 128 -1.56 -8.37 4.70
CA GLU A 128 -0.72 -9.56 4.62
C GLU A 128 0.15 -9.67 5.87
N ILE A 129 0.27 -10.89 6.39
CA ILE A 129 1.09 -11.24 7.54
C ILE A 129 1.92 -12.49 7.23
N PRO A 130 3.10 -12.66 7.84
CA PRO A 130 3.92 -13.84 7.61
C PRO A 130 3.25 -15.15 8.04
N ASP A 131 2.62 -15.13 9.22
CA ASP A 131 1.93 -16.26 9.84
C ASP A 131 0.93 -15.70 10.86
N ARG A 132 -0.23 -16.35 11.03
CA ARG A 132 -1.22 -15.99 12.06
C ARG A 132 -0.75 -16.25 13.49
N ASN A 133 0.13 -17.23 13.69
CA ASN A 133 0.56 -17.70 15.02
C ASN A 133 1.49 -16.71 15.72
N ILE A 134 2.10 -15.79 14.95
CA ILE A 134 2.98 -14.76 15.49
C ILE A 134 2.23 -13.48 15.88
N ILE A 135 0.92 -13.40 15.65
CA ILE A 135 0.11 -12.24 16.07
C ILE A 135 -0.04 -12.27 17.59
N SER A 136 0.38 -11.19 18.25
CA SER A 136 0.24 -11.02 19.71
C SER A 136 -0.91 -10.10 20.09
N HIS A 137 -1.27 -9.15 19.22
CA HIS A 137 -2.35 -8.20 19.49
C HIS A 137 -2.99 -7.74 18.20
N ILE A 138 -4.30 -7.47 18.23
CA ILE A 138 -5.06 -6.96 17.10
C ILE A 138 -6.25 -6.12 17.56
N VAL A 139 -6.42 -4.93 16.98
CA VAL A 139 -7.52 -4.00 17.28
C VAL A 139 -7.89 -3.24 16.01
N PRO A 140 -9.18 -3.07 15.65
CA PRO A 140 -10.34 -3.74 16.22
C PRO A 140 -10.35 -5.23 15.88
N GLU A 141 -11.29 -5.97 16.45
CA GLU A 141 -11.51 -7.38 16.13
C GLU A 141 -11.68 -7.56 14.60
N PRO A 142 -10.86 -8.40 13.96
CA PRO A 142 -10.96 -8.63 12.53
C PRO A 142 -12.20 -9.47 12.21
N ALA A 143 -12.70 -9.32 10.98
CA ALA A 143 -13.77 -10.17 10.47
C ALA A 143 -13.30 -11.62 10.27
N GLU A 144 -12.03 -11.81 9.89
CA GLU A 144 -11.43 -13.11 9.65
C GLU A 144 -9.91 -13.01 9.76
N ILE A 145 -9.26 -14.06 10.30
CA ILE A 145 -7.80 -14.23 10.24
C ILE A 145 -7.51 -15.54 9.52
N ARG A 146 -6.93 -15.45 8.33
CA ARG A 146 -6.39 -16.59 7.58
C ARG A 146 -4.90 -16.76 7.92
N ASP A 147 -4.29 -17.81 7.37
CA ASP A 147 -2.90 -18.16 7.64
C ASP A 147 -1.91 -17.01 7.37
N ARG A 148 -2.18 -16.22 6.33
CA ARG A 148 -1.31 -15.12 5.88
C ARG A 148 -1.99 -13.77 5.77
N VAL A 149 -3.24 -13.65 6.20
CA VAL A 149 -4.03 -12.43 5.96
C VAL A 149 -4.97 -12.14 7.10
N ILE A 150 -5.03 -10.86 7.49
CA ILE A 150 -6.03 -10.31 8.39
C ILE A 150 -7.07 -9.54 7.56
N LYS A 151 -8.35 -9.79 7.81
CA LYS A 151 -9.48 -9.20 7.09
C LYS A 151 -10.29 -8.29 8.02
N TRP A 152 -10.50 -7.04 7.64
CA TRP A 152 -11.44 -6.13 8.32
C TRP A 152 -12.53 -5.66 7.38
N ASN A 153 -13.76 -5.58 7.89
CA ASN A 153 -14.86 -4.91 7.21
C ASN A 153 -14.85 -3.43 7.57
N VAL A 154 -14.61 -2.58 6.58
CA VAL A 154 -14.57 -1.14 6.74
C VAL A 154 -15.92 -0.56 6.34
N SER A 155 -16.52 0.24 7.23
CA SER A 155 -17.73 1.00 6.95
C SER A 155 -17.57 2.41 7.51
N LEU A 156 -17.32 3.38 6.64
CA LEU A 156 -17.00 4.75 7.01
C LEU A 156 -17.99 5.74 6.39
N LYS A 157 -18.60 6.59 7.21
CA LYS A 157 -19.30 7.80 6.80
C LYS A 157 -18.30 8.83 6.24
N PRO A 158 -18.77 9.87 5.55
CA PRO A 158 -17.91 10.98 5.12
C PRO A 158 -17.13 11.57 6.30
N THR A 159 -15.83 11.79 6.11
CA THR A 159 -14.88 12.33 7.11
C THR A 159 -14.62 11.41 8.31
N GLU A 160 -15.26 10.23 8.35
CA GLU A 160 -15.02 9.25 9.41
C GLU A 160 -13.65 8.57 9.24
N LYS A 161 -13.04 8.22 10.37
CA LYS A 161 -11.75 7.56 10.47
C LYS A 161 -11.90 6.22 11.19
N MET A 162 -11.22 5.19 10.69
CA MET A 162 -11.01 3.90 11.35
C MET A 162 -9.52 3.65 11.48
N VAL A 163 -9.09 3.11 12.63
CA VAL A 163 -7.71 2.72 12.88
C VAL A 163 -7.69 1.22 13.14
N CYS A 164 -6.87 0.50 12.40
CA CYS A 164 -6.56 -0.90 12.66
C CYS A 164 -5.10 -1.00 13.09
N SER A 165 -4.81 -1.79 14.10
CA SER A 165 -3.45 -2.08 14.54
C SER A 165 -3.30 -3.56 14.83
N PHE A 166 -2.11 -4.07 14.58
CA PHE A 166 -1.74 -5.43 14.95
C PHE A 166 -0.26 -5.50 15.32
N ARG A 167 0.10 -6.45 16.17
CA ARG A 167 1.47 -6.71 16.59
C ARG A 167 1.87 -8.11 16.22
N VAL A 168 3.02 -8.25 15.57
CA VAL A 168 3.60 -9.56 15.23
C VAL A 168 4.94 -9.75 15.93
N TYR A 169 5.18 -10.95 16.45
CA TYR A 169 6.47 -11.36 16.97
C TYR A 169 7.36 -11.78 15.80
N THR A 170 8.46 -11.07 15.57
CA THR A 170 9.24 -11.27 14.35
C THR A 170 10.48 -12.14 14.55
N ASP A 171 10.82 -12.52 15.79
CA ASP A 171 11.95 -13.41 16.13
C ASP A 171 13.24 -13.10 15.34
N GLY A 172 13.55 -11.80 15.18
CA GLY A 172 14.72 -11.32 14.45
C GLY A 172 14.59 -11.27 12.92
N LYS A 173 13.42 -11.59 12.35
CA LYS A 173 13.07 -11.24 10.97
C LYS A 173 12.58 -9.81 10.90
N ASP A 174 12.87 -9.15 9.78
CA ASP A 174 12.38 -7.80 9.53
C ASP A 174 10.95 -7.85 8.98
N PHE A 175 10.03 -7.18 9.67
CA PHE A 175 8.71 -6.81 9.17
C PHE A 175 8.70 -5.29 9.09
N ASP A 176 9.03 -4.77 7.90
CA ASP A 176 9.30 -3.33 7.73
C ASP A 176 8.20 -2.59 6.98
N GLU A 177 7.38 -3.31 6.21
CA GLU A 177 6.36 -2.74 5.35
C GLU A 177 5.06 -3.56 5.41
N ASN A 178 3.92 -2.88 5.34
CA ASN A 178 2.63 -3.55 5.17
C ASN A 178 2.30 -3.75 3.70
N ASN A 179 1.92 -4.97 3.31
CA ASN A 179 1.19 -5.20 2.07
C ASN A 179 -0.31 -5.14 2.37
N LEU A 180 -0.95 -4.06 1.94
CA LEU A 180 -2.37 -3.80 2.17
C LEU A 180 -3.17 -3.92 0.88
N TYR A 181 -4.34 -4.52 0.98
CA TYR A 181 -5.26 -4.71 -0.15
C TYR A 181 -6.67 -4.33 0.22
N ALA A 182 -7.49 -4.00 -0.77
CA ALA A 182 -8.92 -3.76 -0.62
C ALA A 182 -9.76 -4.49 -1.68
N SER A 183 -10.93 -4.94 -1.26
CA SER A 183 -12.01 -5.46 -2.11
C SER A 183 -13.31 -4.69 -1.89
N GLY A 184 -14.16 -4.57 -2.90
CA GLY A 184 -15.44 -3.86 -2.80
C GLY A 184 -15.37 -2.33 -3.00
N ILE A 185 -14.20 -1.78 -3.36
CA ILE A 185 -14.02 -0.37 -3.73
C ILE A 185 -13.21 -0.25 -5.02
N ASP A 186 -13.56 0.70 -5.88
CA ASP A 186 -12.81 0.99 -7.10
C ASP A 186 -11.38 1.45 -6.75
N PRO A 187 -10.32 0.85 -7.32
CA PRO A 187 -8.93 1.26 -7.10
C PRO A 187 -8.62 2.74 -7.42
N VAL A 188 -9.47 3.41 -8.20
CA VAL A 188 -9.36 4.86 -8.45
C VAL A 188 -9.85 5.68 -7.24
N ASN A 189 -10.75 5.12 -6.45
CA ASN A 189 -11.39 5.77 -5.30
C ASN A 189 -10.67 5.53 -3.96
N ILE A 190 -9.63 4.69 -3.91
CA ILE A 190 -8.85 4.41 -2.71
C ILE A 190 -7.35 4.60 -2.99
N VAL A 191 -6.61 5.11 -2.01
CA VAL A 191 -5.15 5.29 -2.07
C VAL A 191 -4.52 4.66 -0.84
N GLY A 192 -3.35 4.04 -1.00
CA GLY A 192 -2.59 3.43 0.08
C GLY A 192 -2.70 1.90 0.16
N VAL A 193 -3.54 1.29 -0.69
CA VAL A 193 -3.75 -0.16 -0.77
C VAL A 193 -3.82 -0.64 -2.22
N GLU A 194 -3.60 -1.93 -2.43
CA GLU A 194 -3.76 -2.60 -3.72
C GLU A 194 -5.16 -3.22 -3.87
N LYS A 195 -5.52 -3.65 -5.09
CA LYS A 195 -6.74 -4.43 -5.29
C LYS A 195 -6.48 -5.85 -4.78
N TRP A 196 -7.40 -6.39 -3.98
CA TRP A 196 -7.35 -7.80 -3.59
C TRP A 196 -7.65 -8.70 -4.81
N GLU A 197 -6.77 -9.66 -5.07
CA GLU A 197 -6.91 -10.65 -6.17
C GLU A 197 -7.02 -12.10 -5.66
N GLY A 198 -7.04 -12.31 -4.34
CA GLY A 198 -7.21 -13.64 -3.74
C GLY A 198 -8.68 -14.08 -3.68
N GLU A 199 -8.90 -15.36 -3.36
CA GLU A 199 -10.24 -15.90 -3.13
C GLU A 199 -10.88 -15.28 -1.87
N GLU A 200 -12.18 -14.97 -1.92
CA GLU A 200 -12.95 -14.25 -0.88
C GLU A 200 -13.02 -14.95 0.47
#